data_AF-A0A847ISY7-F1
#
_entry.id   AF-A0A847ISY7-F1
#
_cell.length_a   1.000
_cell.length_b   1.000
_cell.length_c   1.000
_cell.angle_alpha   90.00
_cell.angle_beta   90.00
_cell.angle_gamma   90.00
#
_symmetry.space_group_name_H-M   'P 1'
#
loop_
_entity.id
_entity.type
_entity.pdbx_description
1 polymer ?
#
loop_
_entity_poly.entity_id
_entity_poly.type
_entity_poly.pdbx_seq_one_letter_code
_entity_poly.pdbx_strand_id
1 'polypeptide(L)'
;MTQLEINLLGMDMRAEMMKLMMMPQEQLAALISEHGLENEFDAAAMTNPEKRMEMGFEYYKLYQKITVTKGFQFDPAKMDSVFVKYKVGSILNTPFTTAQTSEEWNRLIKIVQDKSLEAIGIPCLYGLDQIHGSTYVADGTLFPQGVNMAATFNRELARRTGEITAYETRAAGIPWTFSPVMDMGRQPAWPRQWEGYGEDCFLGGAIGSEVVKGLQGADLNNIGSQNIAACLKHYMGYGVPANGLDRTPAIINDQDLREKQFAPFLEAMRAGALSLMTNSSTINGVNGVANPILLTRWAKEELNWDGMIVTDWADITSLYERDRIASSYKEAVKMAINAGVDMAMVPSSWQF
;
A
#
# COMPACT_ATOMS: atom_id res chain seq x y z
N MET A 1 15.70 2.29 -1.72
CA MET A 1 15.05 2.21 -0.40
C MET A 1 14.14 0.98 -0.37
N THR A 2 13.84 0.43 0.80
CA THR A 2 12.85 -0.65 0.95
C THR A 2 11.65 -0.15 1.75
N GLN A 3 10.46 -0.58 1.33
CA GLN A 3 9.21 -0.39 2.04
C GLN A 3 8.66 -1.74 2.48
N LEU A 4 8.28 -1.86 3.75
CA LEU A 4 7.74 -3.09 4.32
C LEU A 4 6.28 -2.95 4.74
N GLU A 5 5.55 -4.04 4.61
CA GLU A 5 4.18 -4.17 5.08
C GLU A 5 4.14 -4.18 6.63
N ILE A 6 3.21 -3.43 7.25
CA ILE A 6 3.14 -3.26 8.72
C ILE A 6 2.85 -4.56 9.49
N ASN A 7 1.96 -5.42 9.00
CA ASN A 7 1.61 -6.69 9.65
C ASN A 7 2.79 -7.66 9.76
N LEU A 8 3.84 -7.54 8.93
CA LEU A 8 5.11 -8.25 9.12
C LEU A 8 5.76 -7.91 10.47
N LEU A 9 5.63 -6.66 10.92
CA LEU A 9 6.23 -6.13 12.15
C LEU A 9 5.34 -6.40 13.39
N GLY A 10 4.13 -6.91 13.20
CA GLY A 10 3.22 -7.26 14.28
C GLY A 10 3.60 -8.55 15.01
N MET A 11 2.97 -8.79 16.16
CA MET A 11 3.05 -10.07 16.87
C MET A 11 2.67 -11.25 15.97
N ASP A 12 3.42 -12.35 16.03
CA ASP A 12 3.14 -13.55 15.24
C ASP A 12 1.92 -14.30 15.81
N MET A 13 0.79 -14.26 15.09
CA MET A 13 -0.44 -14.95 15.46
C MET A 13 -0.22 -16.42 15.81
N ARG A 14 0.59 -17.16 15.07
CA ARG A 14 0.81 -18.59 15.36
C ARG A 14 1.56 -18.76 16.66
N ALA A 15 2.59 -17.94 16.89
CA ALA A 15 3.33 -17.96 18.14
C ALA A 15 2.43 -17.58 19.33
N GLU A 16 1.58 -16.56 19.18
CA GLU A 16 0.62 -16.13 20.21
C GLU A 16 -0.46 -17.18 20.47
N MET A 17 -1.01 -17.80 19.42
CA MET A 17 -1.93 -18.92 19.58
C MET A 17 -1.28 -20.10 20.29
N MET A 18 -0.02 -20.43 19.97
CA MET A 18 0.71 -21.48 20.66
C MET A 18 0.94 -21.13 22.14
N LYS A 19 1.20 -19.87 22.47
CA LYS A 19 1.29 -19.42 23.88
C LYS A 19 -0.03 -19.63 24.61
N LEU A 20 -1.16 -19.23 24.02
CA LEU A 20 -2.49 -19.50 24.59
C LEU A 20 -2.73 -21.00 24.78
N MET A 21 -2.38 -21.80 23.77
CA MET A 21 -2.55 -23.25 23.81
C MET A 21 -1.67 -23.92 24.88
N MET A 22 -0.49 -23.39 25.18
CA MET A 22 0.41 -23.93 26.21
C MET A 22 0.17 -23.33 27.60
N MET A 23 -0.70 -22.32 27.72
CA MET A 23 -0.96 -21.60 28.97
C MET A 23 -1.58 -22.53 30.04
N PRO A 24 -1.13 -22.48 31.30
CA PRO A 24 -1.80 -23.18 32.41
C PRO A 24 -3.26 -22.75 32.55
N GLN A 25 -4.14 -23.66 32.97
CA GLN A 25 -5.59 -23.40 33.08
C GLN A 25 -5.92 -22.14 33.90
N GLU A 26 -5.27 -21.96 35.05
CA GLU A 26 -5.51 -20.79 35.92
C GLU A 26 -5.14 -19.47 35.23
N GLN A 27 -4.05 -19.46 34.46
CA GLN A 27 -3.62 -18.27 33.72
C GLN A 27 -4.55 -17.99 32.54
N LEU A 28 -5.00 -19.04 31.84
CA LEU A 28 -5.95 -18.89 30.73
C LEU A 28 -7.31 -18.40 31.23
N ALA A 29 -7.78 -18.89 32.38
CA ALA A 29 -9.01 -18.43 33.02
C ALA A 29 -8.91 -16.95 33.44
N ALA A 30 -7.79 -16.55 34.03
CA ALA A 30 -7.54 -15.15 34.40
C ALA A 30 -7.54 -14.23 33.16
N LEU A 31 -6.89 -14.65 32.07
CA LEU A 31 -6.86 -13.90 30.81
C LEU A 31 -8.25 -13.78 30.16
N ILE A 32 -9.03 -14.86 30.14
CA ILE A 32 -10.41 -14.83 29.64
C ILE A 32 -11.24 -13.83 30.47
N SER A 33 -11.04 -13.81 31.78
CA SER A 33 -11.79 -12.92 32.68
C SER A 33 -11.36 -11.45 32.59
N GLU A 34 -10.07 -11.18 32.42
CA GLU A 34 -9.54 -9.83 32.16
C GLU A 34 -10.23 -9.16 30.96
N HIS A 35 -10.59 -9.96 29.96
CA HIS A 35 -11.25 -9.50 28.74
C HIS A 35 -12.78 -9.67 28.73
N GLY A 36 -13.40 -10.14 29.83
CA GLY A 36 -14.86 -10.32 29.94
C GLY A 36 -15.43 -11.38 28.99
N LEU A 37 -14.67 -12.43 28.69
CA LEU A 37 -14.98 -13.44 27.69
C LEU A 37 -15.48 -14.78 28.29
N GLU A 38 -15.83 -14.81 29.58
CA GLU A 38 -16.18 -16.03 30.33
C GLU A 38 -17.46 -16.71 29.81
N ASN A 39 -18.34 -15.95 29.15
CA ASN A 39 -19.57 -16.48 28.55
C ASN A 39 -19.33 -17.16 27.19
N GLU A 40 -18.16 -16.93 26.57
CA GLU A 40 -17.81 -17.47 25.25
C GLU A 40 -16.75 -18.58 25.34
N PHE A 41 -15.87 -18.56 26.34
CA PHE A 41 -14.73 -19.48 26.45
C PHE A 41 -14.61 -20.09 27.85
N ASP A 42 -14.42 -21.41 27.91
CA ASP A 42 -14.16 -22.17 29.13
C ASP A 42 -12.70 -22.65 29.15
N ALA A 43 -11.89 -22.07 30.04
CA ALA A 43 -10.49 -22.43 30.21
C ALA A 43 -10.29 -23.92 30.52
N ALA A 44 -11.14 -24.52 31.35
CA ALA A 44 -11.01 -25.93 31.73
C ALA A 44 -11.23 -26.87 30.54
N ALA A 45 -12.24 -26.56 29.71
CA ALA A 45 -12.48 -27.29 28.47
C ALA A 45 -11.32 -27.13 27.48
N MET A 46 -10.82 -25.90 27.31
CA MET A 46 -9.75 -25.59 26.36
C MET A 46 -8.39 -26.20 26.77
N THR A 47 -8.09 -26.33 28.06
CA THR A 47 -6.83 -26.92 28.55
C THR A 47 -6.90 -28.42 28.80
N ASN A 48 -8.02 -29.09 28.52
CA ASN A 48 -8.16 -30.53 28.71
C ASN A 48 -7.09 -31.30 27.90
N PRO A 49 -6.19 -32.08 28.53
CA PRO A 49 -5.08 -32.73 27.85
C PRO A 49 -5.47 -33.65 26.68
N GLU A 50 -6.65 -34.27 26.74
CA GLU A 50 -7.12 -35.21 25.71
C GLU A 50 -7.67 -34.49 24.48
N LYS A 51 -8.20 -33.28 24.63
CA LYS A 51 -8.89 -32.52 23.57
C LYS A 51 -8.17 -31.25 23.13
N ARG A 52 -7.13 -30.84 23.86
CA ARG A 52 -6.43 -29.56 23.67
C ARG A 52 -5.98 -29.30 22.24
N MET A 53 -5.47 -30.33 21.55
CA MET A 53 -5.01 -30.21 20.16
C MET A 53 -6.16 -30.03 19.17
N GLU A 54 -7.39 -30.45 19.51
CA GLU A 54 -8.58 -30.29 18.70
C GLU A 54 -9.21 -28.89 18.88
N MET A 55 -8.85 -28.17 19.94
CA MET A 55 -9.38 -26.85 20.29
C MET A 55 -8.71 -25.68 19.54
N GLY A 56 -7.92 -25.95 18.49
CA GLY A 56 -7.16 -24.93 17.77
C GLY A 56 -8.02 -23.75 17.27
N PHE A 57 -9.27 -24.02 16.86
CA PHE A 57 -10.21 -22.98 16.44
C PHE A 57 -10.71 -22.11 17.60
N GLU A 58 -10.88 -22.68 18.81
CA GLU A 58 -11.24 -21.91 20.00
C GLU A 58 -10.11 -20.97 20.43
N TYR A 59 -8.87 -21.46 20.40
CA TYR A 59 -7.69 -20.61 20.65
C TYR A 59 -7.54 -19.50 19.61
N TYR A 60 -7.87 -19.77 18.33
CA TYR A 60 -7.90 -18.75 17.29
C TYR A 60 -8.95 -17.67 17.57
N LYS A 61 -10.19 -18.05 17.88
CA LYS A 61 -11.26 -17.10 18.23
C LYS A 61 -10.91 -16.29 19.47
N LEU A 62 -10.36 -16.93 20.50
CA LEU A 62 -9.91 -16.24 21.72
C LEU A 62 -8.80 -15.24 21.40
N TYR A 63 -7.79 -15.65 20.63
CA TYR A 63 -6.73 -14.76 20.15
C TYR A 63 -7.31 -13.55 19.41
N GLN A 64 -8.25 -13.75 18.47
CA GLN A 64 -8.87 -12.65 17.74
C GLN A 64 -9.58 -11.67 18.67
N LYS A 65 -10.40 -12.15 19.62
CA LYS A 65 -11.14 -11.30 20.57
C LYS A 65 -10.21 -10.50 21.49
N ILE A 66 -9.15 -11.13 21.99
CA ILE A 66 -8.11 -10.46 22.80
C ILE A 66 -7.35 -9.42 21.95
N THR A 67 -7.01 -9.76 20.70
CA THR A 67 -6.26 -8.86 19.82
C THR A 67 -7.09 -7.65 19.42
N VAL A 68 -8.40 -7.82 19.18
CA VAL A 68 -9.34 -6.72 18.93
C VAL A 68 -9.37 -5.75 20.12
N THR A 69 -9.35 -6.25 21.35
CA THR A 69 -9.34 -5.38 22.54
C THR A 69 -7.98 -4.73 22.82
N LYS A 70 -6.88 -5.37 22.44
CA LYS A 70 -5.52 -4.82 22.62
C LYS A 70 -5.05 -3.91 21.48
N GLY A 71 -5.73 -3.91 20.34
CA GLY A 71 -5.27 -3.22 19.13
C GLY A 71 -4.00 -3.85 18.54
N PHE A 72 -3.44 -3.22 17.50
CA PHE A 72 -2.25 -3.76 16.84
C PHE A 72 -1.00 -3.58 17.70
N GLN A 73 -0.25 -4.66 17.92
CA GLN A 73 0.98 -4.62 18.72
C GLN A 73 2.18 -4.98 17.86
N PHE A 74 3.18 -4.11 17.87
CA PHE A 74 4.47 -4.37 17.25
C PHE A 74 5.26 -5.40 18.06
N ASP A 75 5.93 -6.31 17.36
CA ASP A 75 6.93 -7.18 17.97
C ASP A 75 8.27 -6.41 18.09
N PRO A 76 8.76 -6.15 19.31
CA PRO A 76 9.99 -5.37 19.52
C PRO A 76 11.22 -5.95 18.79
N ALA A 77 11.35 -7.27 18.73
CA ALA A 77 12.47 -7.91 18.05
C ALA A 77 12.40 -7.71 16.53
N LYS A 78 11.19 -7.70 15.97
CA LYS A 78 11.00 -7.39 14.54
C LYS A 78 11.26 -5.91 14.27
N MET A 79 10.79 -5.01 15.13
CA MET A 79 11.10 -3.58 15.04
C MET A 79 12.62 -3.32 15.06
N ASP A 80 13.35 -3.98 15.95
CA ASP A 80 14.82 -3.89 16.00
C ASP A 80 15.47 -4.43 14.73
N SER A 81 15.03 -5.60 14.26
CA SER A 81 15.54 -6.16 13.00
C SER A 81 15.32 -5.18 11.84
N VAL A 82 14.11 -4.65 11.69
CA VAL A 82 13.72 -3.77 10.59
C VAL A 82 14.45 -2.42 10.64
N PHE A 83 14.37 -1.70 11.76
CA PHE A 83 14.89 -0.32 11.86
C PHE A 83 16.34 -0.25 12.31
N VAL A 84 16.79 -1.12 13.23
CA VAL A 84 18.15 -1.07 13.77
C VAL A 84 19.14 -1.83 12.90
N LYS A 85 18.80 -3.06 12.49
CA LYS A 85 19.71 -3.90 11.69
C LYS A 85 19.64 -3.55 10.19
N TYR A 86 18.44 -3.55 9.61
CA TYR A 86 18.27 -3.39 8.16
C TYR A 86 18.04 -1.94 7.70
N LYS A 87 17.81 -1.01 8.62
CA LYS A 87 17.66 0.43 8.34
C LYS A 87 16.56 0.72 7.30
N VAL A 88 15.44 0.00 7.39
CA VAL A 88 14.29 0.19 6.49
C VAL A 88 13.74 1.60 6.64
N GLY A 89 13.47 2.26 5.51
CA GLY A 89 13.09 3.69 5.47
C GLY A 89 11.60 3.96 5.27
N SER A 90 10.80 2.93 4.98
CA SER A 90 9.38 3.09 4.74
C SER A 90 8.55 1.89 5.20
N ILE A 91 7.33 2.17 5.66
CA ILE A 91 6.31 1.16 6.00
C ILE A 91 5.05 1.45 5.20
N LEU A 92 4.23 0.43 4.93
CA LEU A 92 2.94 0.59 4.28
C LEU A 92 1.81 -0.26 4.89
N ASN A 93 0.63 -0.04 4.33
CA ASN A 93 -0.59 -0.81 4.52
C ASN A 93 -1.22 -0.62 5.90
N THR A 94 -2.43 -1.15 6.08
CA THR A 94 -3.19 -1.08 7.32
C THR A 94 -2.99 -2.32 8.20
N PRO A 95 -2.90 -2.15 9.52
CA PRO A 95 -3.02 -3.26 10.47
C PRO A 95 -4.26 -4.10 10.19
N PHE A 96 -4.08 -5.43 10.24
CA PHE A 96 -5.16 -6.42 10.08
C PHE A 96 -5.96 -6.30 8.77
N THR A 97 -5.44 -5.60 7.76
CA THR A 97 -6.15 -5.31 6.50
C THR A 97 -7.52 -4.64 6.74
N THR A 98 -7.67 -3.92 7.86
CA THR A 98 -8.92 -3.27 8.28
C THR A 98 -8.64 -1.81 8.62
N ALA A 99 -9.59 -0.91 8.35
CA ALA A 99 -9.48 0.50 8.71
C ALA A 99 -9.31 0.66 10.23
N GLN A 100 -8.41 1.57 10.63
CA GLN A 100 -8.15 1.90 12.04
C GLN A 100 -8.65 3.31 12.36
N THR A 101 -8.97 3.57 13.63
CA THR A 101 -9.33 4.93 14.06
C THR A 101 -8.14 5.88 13.92
N SER A 102 -8.41 7.18 13.80
CA SER A 102 -7.34 8.18 13.74
C SER A 102 -6.44 8.15 14.98
N GLU A 103 -7.00 7.86 16.16
CA GLU A 103 -6.23 7.72 17.41
C GLU A 103 -5.24 6.55 17.33
N GLU A 104 -5.71 5.37 16.89
CA GLU A 104 -4.87 4.19 16.75
C GLU A 104 -3.77 4.41 15.70
N TRP A 105 -4.10 5.03 14.57
CA TRP A 105 -3.11 5.40 13.57
C TRP A 105 -2.02 6.31 14.13
N ASN A 106 -2.38 7.38 14.85
CA ASN A 106 -1.39 8.27 15.45
C ASN A 106 -0.51 7.55 16.47
N ARG A 107 -1.06 6.62 17.26
CA ARG A 107 -0.28 5.78 18.17
C ARG A 107 0.75 4.93 17.41
N LEU A 108 0.31 4.24 16.35
CA LEU A 108 1.17 3.37 15.55
C LEU A 108 2.25 4.13 14.79
N ILE A 109 1.88 5.24 14.13
CA ILE A 109 2.81 6.13 13.44
C ILE A 109 3.84 6.66 14.42
N LYS A 110 3.43 7.11 15.62
CA LYS A 110 4.37 7.57 16.64
C LYS A 110 5.41 6.51 17.00
N ILE A 111 5.00 5.27 17.23
CA ILE A 111 5.93 4.16 17.55
C ILE A 111 6.93 3.95 16.40
N VAL A 112 6.45 3.95 15.16
CA VAL A 112 7.30 3.80 13.96
C VAL A 112 8.28 4.96 13.82
N GLN A 113 7.83 6.20 13.99
CA GLN A 113 8.67 7.39 13.88
C GLN A 113 9.72 7.45 14.97
N ASP A 114 9.34 7.24 16.23
CA ASP A 114 10.27 7.24 17.36
C ASP A 114 11.38 6.20 17.13
N LYS A 115 11.01 4.98 16.68
CA LYS A 115 11.98 3.92 16.39
C LYS A 115 12.91 4.25 15.22
N SER A 116 12.37 4.82 14.14
CA SER A 116 13.16 5.21 12.97
C SER A 116 14.14 6.34 13.29
N LEU A 117 13.69 7.35 14.04
CA LEU A 117 14.53 8.47 14.47
C LEU A 117 15.62 8.04 15.44
N GLU A 118 15.32 7.17 16.40
CA GLU A 118 16.31 6.59 17.31
C GLU A 118 17.38 5.79 16.55
N ALA A 119 16.95 4.93 15.61
CA ALA A 119 17.84 3.97 14.97
C ALA A 119 18.62 4.51 13.76
N ILE A 120 18.07 5.51 13.06
CA ILE A 120 18.54 5.98 11.74
C ILE A 120 18.76 7.50 11.74
N GLY A 121 18.04 8.25 12.58
CA GLY A 121 18.03 9.72 12.54
C GLY A 121 17.21 10.30 11.37
N ILE A 122 16.50 9.45 10.61
CA ILE A 122 15.67 9.81 9.46
C ILE A 122 14.24 9.34 9.76
N PRO A 123 13.21 10.18 9.58
CA PRO A 123 11.82 9.77 9.78
C PRO A 123 11.40 8.71 8.75
N CYS A 124 10.57 7.77 9.18
CA CYS A 124 10.05 6.72 8.31
C CYS A 124 8.96 7.30 7.39
N LEU A 125 8.98 6.98 6.10
CA LEU A 125 7.88 7.34 5.21
C LEU A 125 6.77 6.29 5.32
N TYR A 126 5.55 6.66 5.70
CA TYR A 126 4.41 5.73 5.78
C TYR A 126 3.46 5.93 4.60
N GLY A 127 3.20 4.87 3.81
CA GLY A 127 2.29 4.89 2.66
C GLY A 127 1.00 4.11 2.90
N LEU A 128 -0.13 4.60 2.38
CA LEU A 128 -1.43 3.96 2.53
C LEU A 128 -2.29 4.11 1.26
N ASP A 129 -3.08 3.10 0.92
CA ASP A 129 -4.05 3.17 -0.18
C ASP A 129 -5.30 3.94 0.23
N GLN A 130 -5.29 5.27 0.07
CA GLN A 130 -6.45 6.14 0.26
C GLN A 130 -7.05 6.47 -1.12
N ILE A 131 -7.85 5.54 -1.66
CA ILE A 131 -8.19 5.52 -3.10
C ILE A 131 -9.33 6.47 -3.45
N HIS A 132 -10.37 6.51 -2.61
CA HIS A 132 -11.59 7.28 -2.87
C HIS A 132 -12.05 8.00 -1.60
N GLY A 133 -11.12 8.65 -0.91
CA GLY A 133 -11.29 9.09 0.47
C GLY A 133 -10.35 8.33 1.40
N SER A 134 -10.58 8.44 2.69
CA SER A 134 -9.72 7.82 3.70
C SER A 134 -10.07 6.33 3.91
N THR A 135 -9.93 5.52 2.85
CA THR A 135 -10.23 4.08 2.78
C THR A 135 -9.87 3.28 4.05
N TYR A 136 -8.70 3.54 4.64
CA TYR A 136 -8.24 2.82 5.84
C TYR A 136 -8.22 3.65 7.13
N VAL A 137 -8.89 4.80 7.16
CA VAL A 137 -9.15 5.55 8.39
C VAL A 137 -10.63 5.45 8.72
N ALA A 138 -10.95 4.83 9.85
CA ALA A 138 -12.31 4.62 10.30
C ALA A 138 -13.04 5.97 10.52
N ASP A 139 -14.35 5.96 10.27
CA ASP A 139 -15.25 7.13 10.36
C ASP A 139 -14.97 8.28 9.38
N GLY A 140 -13.99 8.12 8.48
CA GLY A 140 -13.68 9.11 7.47
C GLY A 140 -14.60 9.07 6.25
N THR A 141 -14.45 10.08 5.38
CA THR A 141 -15.34 10.29 4.24
C THR A 141 -14.94 9.38 3.08
N LEU A 142 -15.88 8.55 2.63
CA LEU A 142 -15.74 7.80 1.37
C LEU A 142 -16.51 8.49 0.24
N PHE A 143 -15.81 8.80 -0.83
CA PHE A 143 -16.35 9.36 -2.06
C PHE A 143 -16.74 8.25 -3.05
N PRO A 144 -17.46 8.57 -4.14
CA PRO A 144 -17.58 7.65 -5.27
C PRO A 144 -16.20 7.29 -5.86
N GLN A 145 -16.09 6.11 -6.47
CA GLN A 145 -14.85 5.63 -7.08
C GLN A 145 -14.41 6.49 -8.29
N GLY A 146 -13.18 6.28 -8.77
CA GLY A 146 -12.58 7.08 -9.85
C GLY A 146 -13.47 7.21 -11.09
N VAL A 147 -14.09 6.12 -11.55
CA VAL A 147 -14.98 6.16 -12.72
C VAL A 147 -16.22 7.02 -12.49
N ASN A 148 -16.75 7.05 -11.27
CA ASN A 148 -17.88 7.91 -10.90
C ASN A 148 -17.44 9.37 -10.80
N MET A 149 -16.23 9.64 -10.30
CA MET A 149 -15.68 10.99 -10.26
C MET A 149 -15.52 11.54 -11.69
N ALA A 150 -15.02 10.73 -12.62
CA ALA A 150 -14.93 11.10 -14.03
C ALA A 150 -16.30 11.41 -14.65
N ALA A 151 -17.32 10.61 -14.33
CA ALA A 151 -18.69 10.80 -14.82
C ALA A 151 -19.33 12.14 -14.37
N THR A 152 -18.76 12.81 -13.37
CA THR A 152 -19.21 14.16 -12.98
C THR A 152 -18.76 15.26 -13.93
N PHE A 153 -17.69 15.02 -14.72
CA PHE A 153 -16.98 16.03 -15.51
C PHE A 153 -16.58 17.29 -14.71
N ASN A 154 -16.48 17.15 -13.38
CA ASN A 154 -16.30 18.28 -12.47
C ASN A 154 -14.91 18.24 -11.82
N ARG A 155 -14.00 19.03 -12.40
CA ARG A 155 -12.62 19.19 -11.95
C ARG A 155 -12.50 19.74 -10.53
N GLU A 156 -13.33 20.71 -10.19
CA GLU A 156 -13.33 21.32 -8.86
C GLU A 156 -13.78 20.31 -7.80
N LEU A 157 -14.78 19.49 -8.12
CA LEU A 157 -15.19 18.41 -7.22
C LEU A 157 -14.04 17.42 -7.00
N ALA A 158 -13.35 17.01 -8.07
CA ALA A 158 -12.19 16.12 -7.97
C ALA A 158 -11.08 16.73 -7.09
N ARG A 159 -10.75 18.01 -7.28
CA ARG A 159 -9.79 18.72 -6.42
C ARG A 159 -10.19 18.66 -4.95
N ARG A 160 -11.44 19.02 -4.64
CA ARG A 160 -11.97 19.01 -3.27
C ARG A 160 -11.95 17.62 -2.63
N THR A 161 -12.13 16.56 -3.42
CA THR A 161 -11.98 15.19 -2.88
C THR A 161 -10.55 14.88 -2.49
N GLY A 162 -9.56 15.33 -3.27
CA GLY A 162 -8.14 15.25 -2.91
C GLY A 162 -7.84 16.02 -1.62
N GLU A 163 -8.36 17.25 -1.48
CA GLU A 163 -8.17 18.08 -0.28
C GLU A 163 -8.74 17.42 0.98
N ILE A 164 -9.97 16.88 0.92
CA ILE A 164 -10.60 16.20 2.05
C ILE A 164 -9.86 14.90 2.39
N THR A 165 -9.50 14.12 1.38
CA THR A 165 -8.72 12.88 1.56
C THR A 165 -7.39 13.16 2.25
N ALA A 166 -6.69 14.22 1.84
CA ALA A 166 -5.43 14.62 2.46
C ALA A 166 -5.60 15.07 3.90
N TYR A 167 -6.61 15.89 4.18
CA TYR A 167 -6.92 16.35 5.53
C TYR A 167 -7.18 15.17 6.48
N GLU A 168 -8.05 14.24 6.10
CA GLU A 168 -8.41 13.08 6.93
C GLU A 168 -7.23 12.10 7.07
N THR A 169 -6.44 11.91 6.02
CA THR A 169 -5.22 11.07 6.08
C THR A 169 -4.14 11.69 6.98
N ARG A 170 -3.99 13.02 6.96
CA ARG A 170 -3.11 13.76 7.88
C ARG A 170 -3.59 13.70 9.31
N ALA A 171 -4.89 13.70 9.55
CA ALA A 171 -5.45 13.52 10.88
C ALA A 171 -5.07 12.15 11.48
N ALA A 172 -4.78 11.15 10.64
CA ALA A 172 -4.22 9.84 11.03
C ALA A 172 -2.68 9.79 11.04
N GLY A 173 -1.99 10.92 10.84
CA GLY A 173 -0.53 11.01 10.87
C GLY A 173 0.17 10.44 9.62
N ILE A 174 -0.57 10.10 8.56
CA ILE A 174 -0.03 9.42 7.38
C ILE A 174 0.37 10.46 6.32
N PRO A 175 1.62 10.43 5.80
CA PRO A 175 2.13 11.44 4.89
C PRO A 175 1.99 11.18 3.40
N TRP A 176 1.63 9.98 3.00
CA TRP A 176 1.73 9.54 1.61
C TRP A 176 0.58 8.61 1.26
N THR A 177 -0.10 8.89 0.14
CA THR A 177 -1.14 8.02 -0.40
C THR A 177 -0.73 7.39 -1.72
N PHE A 178 -1.15 6.15 -1.92
CA PHE A 178 -1.04 5.43 -3.20
C PHE A 178 -2.20 5.76 -4.14
N SER A 179 -2.37 7.04 -4.44
CA SER A 179 -3.46 7.63 -5.22
C SER A 179 -2.96 8.92 -5.90
N PRO A 180 -3.49 9.30 -7.09
CA PRO A 180 -4.58 8.67 -7.84
C PRO A 180 -4.20 7.50 -8.78
N VAL A 181 -5.21 6.72 -9.16
CA VAL A 181 -5.12 5.70 -10.22
C VAL A 181 -5.34 6.37 -11.59
N MET A 182 -4.30 6.34 -12.41
CA MET A 182 -4.23 7.00 -13.73
C MET A 182 -4.39 6.02 -14.89
N ASP A 183 -4.69 4.76 -14.60
CA ASP A 183 -4.95 3.73 -15.61
C ASP A 183 -6.20 4.03 -16.44
N MET A 184 -6.11 3.77 -17.74
CA MET A 184 -7.25 3.90 -18.65
C MET A 184 -8.11 2.65 -18.63
N GLY A 185 -9.38 2.78 -18.22
CA GLY A 185 -10.35 1.69 -18.14
C GLY A 185 -10.95 1.25 -19.49
N ARG A 186 -10.11 1.00 -20.51
CA ARG A 186 -10.57 0.62 -21.87
C ARG A 186 -10.84 -0.88 -22.05
N GLN A 187 -10.51 -1.69 -21.06
CA GLN A 187 -10.80 -3.12 -21.02
C GLN A 187 -11.87 -3.39 -19.95
N PRO A 188 -13.16 -3.50 -20.31
CA PRO A 188 -14.24 -3.63 -19.33
C PRO A 188 -14.22 -4.96 -18.56
N ALA A 189 -13.51 -5.97 -19.06
CA ALA A 189 -13.30 -7.22 -18.32
C ALA A 189 -12.26 -7.10 -17.20
N TRP A 190 -11.48 -6.01 -17.16
CA TRP A 190 -10.44 -5.80 -16.16
C TRP A 190 -11.06 -5.44 -14.80
N PRO A 191 -10.78 -6.21 -13.73
CA PRO A 191 -11.49 -6.09 -12.46
C PRO A 191 -11.24 -4.77 -11.72
N ARG A 192 -10.25 -3.98 -12.16
CA ARG A 192 -9.86 -2.69 -11.57
C ARG A 192 -10.28 -1.50 -12.45
N GLN A 193 -11.10 -1.72 -13.49
CA GLN A 193 -11.55 -0.67 -14.43
C GLN A 193 -12.14 0.56 -13.73
N TRP A 194 -12.83 0.35 -12.62
CA TRP A 194 -13.54 1.38 -11.86
C TRP A 194 -12.63 2.29 -11.02
N GLU A 195 -11.37 1.89 -10.79
CA GLU A 195 -10.42 2.63 -9.95
C GLU A 195 -9.95 3.90 -10.65
N GLY A 196 -9.69 3.83 -11.96
CA GLY A 196 -9.27 4.95 -12.79
C GLY A 196 -10.44 5.82 -13.24
N TYR A 197 -10.12 6.90 -13.97
CA TYR A 197 -11.07 7.94 -14.37
C TYR A 197 -11.74 7.67 -15.74
N GLY A 198 -12.04 6.41 -16.03
CA GLY A 198 -12.71 5.97 -17.26
C GLY A 198 -11.76 5.67 -18.43
N GLU A 199 -12.31 5.64 -19.64
CA GLU A 199 -11.64 5.14 -20.86
C GLU A 199 -10.96 6.20 -21.72
N ASP A 200 -11.12 7.48 -21.37
CA ASP A 200 -10.58 8.63 -22.11
C ASP A 200 -9.36 9.23 -21.42
N CYS A 201 -8.29 9.42 -22.19
CA CYS A 201 -7.00 9.88 -21.67
C CYS A 201 -7.04 11.36 -21.27
N PHE A 202 -7.81 12.19 -21.97
CA PHE A 202 -7.92 13.61 -21.67
C PHE A 202 -8.71 13.84 -20.38
N LEU A 203 -9.89 13.24 -20.27
CA LEU A 203 -10.71 13.32 -19.06
C LEU A 203 -9.96 12.74 -17.86
N GLY A 204 -9.28 11.60 -18.04
CA GLY A 204 -8.52 10.98 -16.96
C GLY A 204 -7.36 11.84 -16.45
N GLY A 205 -6.59 12.44 -17.37
CA GLY A 205 -5.56 13.41 -17.00
C GLY A 205 -6.13 14.67 -16.34
N ALA A 206 -7.24 15.20 -16.86
CA ALA A 206 -7.88 16.40 -16.35
C ALA A 206 -8.49 16.24 -14.95
N ILE A 207 -9.01 15.05 -14.61
CA ILE A 207 -9.56 14.76 -13.29
C ILE A 207 -8.44 14.37 -12.31
N GLY A 208 -7.56 13.45 -12.71
CA GLY A 208 -6.49 12.98 -11.83
C GLY A 208 -5.49 14.07 -11.44
N SER A 209 -5.17 15.00 -12.34
CA SER A 209 -4.30 16.16 -12.02
C SER A 209 -4.89 17.08 -10.96
N GLU A 210 -6.21 17.24 -10.91
CA GLU A 210 -6.87 18.02 -9.86
C GLU A 210 -6.87 17.30 -8.51
N VAL A 211 -7.00 15.96 -8.51
CA VAL A 211 -6.82 15.15 -7.30
C VAL A 211 -5.39 15.32 -6.76
N VAL A 212 -4.35 15.28 -7.61
CA VAL A 212 -2.96 15.54 -7.21
C VAL A 212 -2.80 16.91 -6.55
N LYS A 213 -3.36 17.97 -7.16
CA LYS A 213 -3.30 19.32 -6.59
C LYS A 213 -3.99 19.41 -5.24
N GLY A 214 -5.14 18.76 -5.09
CA GLY A 214 -5.87 18.71 -3.82
C GLY A 214 -5.10 17.96 -2.74
N LEU A 215 -4.49 16.83 -3.10
CA LEU A 215 -3.69 16.02 -2.18
C LEU A 215 -2.47 16.80 -1.68
N GLN A 216 -1.68 17.37 -2.59
CA GLN A 216 -0.35 17.91 -2.29
C GLN A 216 -0.36 19.40 -1.90
N GLY A 217 -1.40 20.15 -2.27
CA GLY A 217 -1.41 21.60 -2.10
C GLY A 217 -0.52 22.32 -3.12
N ALA A 218 -0.20 23.58 -2.84
CA ALA A 218 0.46 24.47 -3.80
C ALA A 218 2.00 24.44 -3.77
N ASP A 219 2.61 24.15 -2.61
CA ASP A 219 4.07 24.10 -2.45
C ASP A 219 4.57 22.66 -2.37
N LEU A 220 5.12 22.19 -3.49
CA LEU A 220 5.60 20.81 -3.65
C LEU A 220 6.89 20.53 -2.87
N ASN A 221 7.66 21.58 -2.54
CA ASN A 221 8.89 21.46 -1.76
C ASN A 221 8.65 21.55 -0.25
N ASN A 222 7.42 21.89 0.15
CA ASN A 222 7.01 21.98 1.54
C ASN A 222 5.53 21.59 1.69
N ILE A 223 5.28 20.28 1.61
CA ILE A 223 3.93 19.72 1.72
C ILE A 223 3.32 20.10 3.08
N GLY A 224 2.20 20.84 3.03
CA GLY A 224 1.56 21.43 4.20
C GLY A 224 1.05 20.41 5.21
N SER A 225 0.75 20.87 6.43
CA SER A 225 0.28 20.03 7.54
C SER A 225 -1.07 19.34 7.30
N GLN A 226 -1.81 19.77 6.26
CA GLN A 226 -3.09 19.18 5.84
C GLN A 226 -3.01 18.49 4.46
N ASN A 227 -1.81 18.43 3.86
CA ASN A 227 -1.59 17.90 2.52
C ASN A 227 -0.71 16.65 2.56
N ILE A 228 -0.87 15.70 1.65
CA ILE A 228 -0.07 14.47 1.58
C ILE A 228 0.58 14.33 0.20
N ALA A 229 1.69 13.59 0.12
CA ALA A 229 2.28 13.24 -1.17
C ALA A 229 1.34 12.31 -1.95
N ALA A 230 1.18 12.55 -3.24
CA ALA A 230 0.42 11.69 -4.16
C ALA A 230 1.35 10.67 -4.84
N CYS A 231 0.80 9.53 -5.21
CA CYS A 231 1.49 8.49 -5.97
C CYS A 231 0.64 8.06 -7.16
N LEU A 232 1.10 8.36 -8.37
CA LEU A 232 0.41 7.98 -9.59
C LEU A 232 0.56 6.48 -9.82
N LYS A 233 -0.53 5.76 -10.10
CA LYS A 233 -0.46 4.32 -10.38
C LYS A 233 -1.41 3.85 -11.50
N HIS A 234 -1.12 2.78 -12.21
CA HIS A 234 0.11 1.96 -12.16
C HIS A 234 0.86 2.19 -13.46
N TYR A 235 2.02 2.86 -13.41
CA TYR A 235 2.72 3.37 -14.58
C TYR A 235 3.36 2.27 -15.42
N MET A 236 2.90 2.01 -16.65
CA MET A 236 1.63 2.44 -17.26
C MET A 236 1.04 1.31 -18.09
N GLY A 237 -0.13 1.54 -18.72
CA GLY A 237 -0.76 0.56 -19.61
C GLY A 237 -1.36 -0.66 -18.89
N TYR A 238 -1.52 -0.60 -17.57
CA TYR A 238 -2.01 -1.72 -16.77
C TYR A 238 -3.50 -2.00 -16.99
N GLY A 239 -4.29 -0.96 -17.29
CA GLY A 239 -5.75 -1.06 -17.46
C GLY A 239 -6.24 -1.68 -18.78
N VAL A 240 -5.33 -2.20 -19.61
CA VAL A 240 -5.67 -2.79 -20.93
C VAL A 240 -5.02 -4.17 -21.16
N PRO A 241 -5.14 -5.13 -20.22
CA PRO A 241 -4.67 -6.49 -20.47
C PRO A 241 -5.40 -7.10 -21.66
N ALA A 242 -4.69 -7.81 -22.52
CA ALA A 242 -5.23 -8.33 -23.78
C ALA A 242 -6.43 -9.27 -23.57
N ASN A 243 -6.47 -9.99 -22.47
CA ASN A 243 -7.52 -10.95 -22.13
C ASN A 243 -8.48 -10.46 -21.02
N GLY A 244 -8.33 -9.21 -20.55
CA GLY A 244 -9.14 -8.69 -19.44
C GLY A 244 -8.73 -9.15 -18.04
N LEU A 245 -7.81 -10.08 -17.89
CA LEU A 245 -7.41 -10.59 -16.57
C LEU A 245 -6.34 -9.69 -15.94
N ASP A 246 -6.47 -9.46 -14.63
CA ASP A 246 -5.51 -8.65 -13.88
C ASP A 246 -4.08 -9.22 -13.95
N ARG A 247 -3.09 -8.33 -14.00
CA ARG A 247 -1.65 -8.66 -14.08
C ARG A 247 -1.27 -9.62 -15.22
N THR A 248 -1.98 -9.55 -16.34
CA THR A 248 -1.61 -10.25 -17.58
C THR A 248 -1.12 -9.26 -18.65
N PRO A 249 -0.45 -9.74 -19.72
CA PRO A 249 0.18 -8.87 -20.71
C PRO A 249 -0.79 -7.90 -21.40
N ALA A 250 -0.36 -6.66 -21.55
CA ALA A 250 -0.96 -5.67 -22.44
C ALA A 250 -0.21 -5.64 -23.78
N ILE A 251 -0.96 -5.50 -24.87
CA ILE A 251 -0.43 -5.35 -26.24
C ILE A 251 -0.87 -3.99 -26.75
N ILE A 252 0.05 -3.04 -26.82
CA ILE A 252 -0.24 -1.63 -27.10
C ILE A 252 0.74 -1.15 -28.16
N ASN A 253 0.25 -0.57 -29.27
CA ASN A 253 1.17 0.03 -30.24
C ASN A 253 1.84 1.29 -29.65
N ASP A 254 3.01 1.66 -30.16
CA ASP A 254 3.81 2.77 -29.61
C ASP A 254 3.06 4.11 -29.63
N GLN A 255 2.19 4.32 -30.63
CA GLN A 255 1.39 5.53 -30.73
C GLN A 255 0.36 5.60 -29.59
N ASP A 256 -0.44 4.55 -29.35
CA ASP A 256 -1.40 4.53 -28.25
C ASP A 256 -0.71 4.54 -26.88
N LEU A 257 0.47 3.90 -26.76
CA LEU A 257 1.25 3.93 -25.53
C LEU A 257 1.68 5.36 -25.18
N ARG A 258 2.15 6.14 -26.17
CA ARG A 258 2.59 7.52 -25.95
C ARG A 258 1.46 8.54 -25.93
N GLU A 259 0.50 8.42 -26.84
CA GLU A 259 -0.58 9.40 -27.03
C GLU A 259 -1.67 9.25 -25.97
N LYS A 260 -1.99 8.01 -25.57
CA LYS A 260 -3.14 7.73 -24.71
C LYS A 260 -2.72 7.26 -23.32
N GLN A 261 -1.97 6.17 -23.22
CA GLN A 261 -1.63 5.59 -21.90
C GLN A 261 -0.72 6.50 -21.07
N PHE A 262 0.20 7.21 -21.71
CA PHE A 262 1.11 8.13 -21.04
C PHE A 262 0.46 9.48 -20.68
N ALA A 263 -0.54 9.94 -21.44
CA ALA A 263 -1.10 11.28 -21.30
C ALA A 263 -1.65 11.60 -19.88
N PRO A 264 -2.41 10.71 -19.21
CA PRO A 264 -2.87 10.97 -17.85
C PRO A 264 -1.72 11.14 -16.86
N PHE A 265 -0.68 10.30 -16.95
CA PHE A 265 0.50 10.41 -16.10
C PHE A 265 1.28 11.69 -16.38
N LEU A 266 1.47 12.07 -17.65
CA LEU A 266 2.13 13.31 -18.03
C LEU A 266 1.44 14.53 -17.41
N GLU A 267 0.12 14.61 -17.50
CA GLU A 267 -0.65 15.73 -16.93
C GLU A 267 -0.58 15.76 -15.40
N ALA A 268 -0.64 14.59 -14.75
CA ALA A 268 -0.53 14.50 -13.30
C ALA A 268 0.90 14.78 -12.77
N MET A 269 1.95 14.39 -13.52
CA MET A 269 3.33 14.75 -13.21
C MET A 269 3.57 16.25 -13.41
N ARG A 270 3.01 16.86 -14.45
CA ARG A 270 3.00 18.33 -14.65
C ARG A 270 2.24 19.07 -13.57
N ALA A 271 1.23 18.45 -12.97
CA ALA A 271 0.54 18.97 -11.80
C ALA A 271 1.36 18.83 -10.49
N GLY A 272 2.54 18.19 -10.56
CA GLY A 272 3.50 18.15 -9.47
C GLY A 272 3.54 16.85 -8.68
N ALA A 273 2.95 15.76 -9.17
CA ALA A 273 2.94 14.49 -8.43
C ALA A 273 4.35 14.07 -7.98
N LEU A 274 4.49 13.76 -6.69
CA LEU A 274 5.78 13.51 -6.05
C LEU A 274 6.27 12.07 -6.17
N SER A 275 5.37 11.12 -6.45
CA SER A 275 5.77 9.73 -6.67
C SER A 275 4.95 9.01 -7.73
N LEU A 276 5.49 7.87 -8.16
CA LEU A 276 4.97 7.03 -9.24
C LEU A 276 5.12 5.57 -8.83
N MET A 277 4.07 4.77 -8.98
CA MET A 277 4.07 3.32 -8.74
C MET A 277 4.10 2.57 -10.06
N THR A 278 4.95 1.56 -10.17
CA THR A 278 5.12 0.77 -11.40
C THR A 278 3.90 -0.11 -11.73
N ASN A 279 3.70 -0.41 -13.01
CA ASN A 279 2.80 -1.45 -13.48
C ASN A 279 3.34 -2.86 -13.15
N SER A 280 2.51 -3.69 -12.51
CA SER A 280 2.80 -5.09 -12.17
C SER A 280 2.77 -6.08 -13.34
N SER A 281 2.40 -5.66 -14.55
CA SER A 281 2.28 -6.52 -15.73
C SER A 281 3.37 -6.24 -16.77
N THR A 282 3.19 -6.82 -17.97
CA THR A 282 4.07 -6.57 -19.12
C THR A 282 3.35 -5.75 -20.18
N ILE A 283 4.11 -4.89 -20.88
CA ILE A 283 3.67 -4.18 -22.08
C ILE A 283 4.53 -4.67 -23.23
N ASN A 284 3.94 -5.26 -24.26
CA ASN A 284 4.64 -5.82 -25.43
C ASN A 284 5.81 -6.75 -25.04
N GLY A 285 5.64 -7.53 -23.97
CA GLY A 285 6.65 -8.47 -23.47
C GLY A 285 7.72 -7.88 -22.54
N VAL A 286 7.69 -6.58 -22.24
CA VAL A 286 8.61 -5.94 -21.27
C VAL A 286 7.87 -5.67 -19.96
N ASN A 287 8.38 -6.20 -18.84
CA ASN A 287 7.79 -5.98 -17.51
C ASN A 287 7.94 -4.53 -17.06
N GLY A 288 6.87 -3.92 -16.53
CA GLY A 288 6.83 -2.51 -16.13
C GLY A 288 7.88 -2.12 -15.08
N VAL A 289 8.25 -3.04 -14.19
CA VAL A 289 9.24 -2.82 -13.10
C VAL A 289 10.67 -2.91 -13.62
N ALA A 290 10.89 -3.57 -14.76
CA ALA A 290 12.20 -3.74 -15.39
C ALA A 290 12.30 -2.99 -16.73
N ASN A 291 11.54 -1.90 -16.92
CA ASN A 291 11.48 -1.15 -18.17
C ASN A 291 12.20 0.22 -18.09
N PRO A 292 13.49 0.31 -18.43
CA PRO A 292 14.25 1.57 -18.35
C PRO A 292 13.77 2.65 -19.32
N ILE A 293 13.12 2.26 -20.43
CA ILE A 293 12.58 3.22 -21.39
C ILE A 293 11.43 4.00 -20.72
N LEU A 294 10.54 3.31 -20.01
CA LEU A 294 9.42 3.96 -19.36
C LEU A 294 9.85 4.68 -18.07
N LEU A 295 10.60 4.00 -17.21
CA LEU A 295 10.91 4.48 -15.86
C LEU A 295 12.01 5.55 -15.85
N THR A 296 13.13 5.30 -16.53
CA THR A 296 14.25 6.25 -16.55
C THR A 296 14.06 7.28 -17.66
N ARG A 297 13.97 6.83 -18.91
CA ARG A 297 13.95 7.77 -20.04
C ARG A 297 12.68 8.60 -20.09
N TRP A 298 11.49 7.98 -20.14
CA TRP A 298 10.25 8.74 -20.33
C TRP A 298 9.81 9.49 -19.08
N ALA A 299 9.89 8.87 -17.89
CA ALA A 299 9.41 9.52 -16.66
C ALA A 299 10.44 10.50 -16.08
N LYS A 300 11.70 10.08 -15.88
CA LYS A 300 12.71 10.91 -15.21
C LYS A 300 13.40 11.87 -16.19
N GLU A 301 14.02 11.37 -17.25
CA GLU A 301 14.90 12.17 -18.13
C GLU A 301 14.13 13.13 -19.05
N GLU A 302 13.14 12.62 -19.81
CA GLU A 302 12.39 13.42 -20.80
C GLU A 302 11.54 14.52 -20.14
N LEU A 303 11.10 14.31 -18.91
CA LEU A 303 10.31 15.30 -18.15
C LEU A 303 11.16 16.12 -17.17
N ASN A 304 12.43 15.76 -16.96
CA ASN A 304 13.26 16.27 -15.87
C ASN A 304 12.53 16.22 -14.51
N TRP A 305 11.88 15.08 -14.25
CA TRP A 305 11.11 14.85 -13.02
C TRP A 305 12.01 14.22 -11.96
N ASP A 306 11.98 14.80 -10.76
CA ASP A 306 12.85 14.48 -9.62
C ASP A 306 12.12 13.76 -8.47
N GLY A 307 10.88 13.32 -8.71
CA GLY A 307 10.13 12.51 -7.76
C GLY A 307 10.59 11.05 -7.67
N MET A 308 9.85 10.26 -6.91
CA MET A 308 10.26 8.93 -6.48
C MET A 308 9.45 7.81 -7.16
N ILE A 309 10.13 6.77 -7.68
CA ILE A 309 9.51 5.57 -8.24
C ILE A 309 9.51 4.44 -7.20
N VAL A 310 8.32 3.97 -6.84
CA VAL A 310 8.09 2.79 -5.99
C VAL A 310 7.55 1.63 -6.80
N THR A 311 7.91 0.39 -6.46
CA THR A 311 7.26 -0.78 -7.08
C THR A 311 5.86 -1.00 -6.51
N ASP A 312 4.97 -1.66 -7.26
CA ASP A 312 3.79 -2.26 -6.64
C ASP A 312 4.20 -3.54 -5.87
N TRP A 313 3.23 -4.16 -5.21
CA TRP A 313 3.36 -5.22 -4.23
C TRP A 313 4.08 -6.47 -4.77
N ALA A 314 5.27 -6.77 -4.21
CA ALA A 314 6.09 -7.93 -4.57
C ALA A 314 6.52 -7.99 -6.05
N ASP A 315 6.51 -6.88 -6.77
CA ASP A 315 6.77 -6.92 -8.21
C ASP A 315 8.22 -7.28 -8.57
N ILE A 316 9.19 -6.89 -7.74
CA ILE A 316 10.58 -7.35 -7.93
C ILE A 316 10.65 -8.87 -7.80
N THR A 317 10.02 -9.46 -6.78
CA THR A 317 9.92 -10.91 -6.59
C THR A 317 9.27 -11.58 -7.81
N SER A 318 8.24 -10.96 -8.37
CA SER A 318 7.52 -11.47 -9.55
C SER A 318 8.38 -11.61 -10.79
N LEU A 319 9.46 -10.83 -10.95
CA LEU A 319 10.41 -11.01 -12.06
C LEU A 319 11.07 -12.40 -12.06
N TYR A 320 11.27 -12.98 -10.88
CA TYR A 320 11.84 -14.32 -10.70
C TYR A 320 10.77 -15.41 -10.58
N GLU A 321 9.73 -15.20 -9.78
CA GLU A 321 8.75 -16.23 -9.46
C GLU A 321 7.67 -16.39 -10.53
N ARG A 322 7.13 -15.29 -11.04
CA ARG A 322 5.98 -15.28 -11.96
C ARG A 322 6.42 -15.23 -13.41
N ASP A 323 7.23 -14.23 -13.76
CA ASP A 323 7.54 -13.91 -15.16
C ASP A 323 8.76 -14.67 -15.69
N ARG A 324 9.56 -15.25 -14.80
CA ARG A 324 10.73 -16.08 -15.13
C ARG A 324 11.77 -15.37 -16.01
N ILE A 325 11.92 -14.05 -15.84
CA ILE A 325 12.89 -13.23 -16.59
C ILE A 325 14.18 -12.95 -15.81
N ALA A 326 14.15 -13.09 -14.48
CA ALA A 326 15.33 -13.10 -13.63
C ALA A 326 15.72 -14.53 -13.25
N SER A 327 17.01 -14.83 -13.13
CA SER A 327 17.52 -16.14 -12.68
C SER A 327 17.54 -16.31 -11.16
N SER A 328 17.40 -15.21 -10.41
CA SER A 328 17.39 -15.18 -8.95
C SER A 328 16.76 -13.89 -8.42
N TYR A 329 16.41 -13.84 -7.12
CA TYR A 329 16.00 -12.59 -6.47
C TYR A 329 17.04 -11.47 -6.57
N LYS A 330 18.32 -11.81 -6.45
CA LYS A 330 19.41 -10.84 -6.60
C LYS A 330 19.43 -10.23 -8.01
N GLU A 331 19.19 -11.05 -9.03
CA GLU A 331 19.07 -10.55 -10.39
C GLU A 331 17.82 -9.69 -10.58
N ALA A 332 16.69 -10.09 -10.01
CA ALA A 332 15.46 -9.29 -10.07
C ALA A 332 15.66 -7.89 -9.46
N VAL A 333 16.31 -7.80 -8.30
CA VAL A 333 16.68 -6.52 -7.67
C VAL A 333 17.58 -5.70 -8.61
N LYS A 334 18.62 -6.32 -9.18
CA LYS A 334 19.52 -5.66 -10.15
C LYS A 334 18.72 -5.08 -11.33
N MET A 335 17.78 -5.84 -11.89
CA MET A 335 16.95 -5.40 -13.02
C MET A 335 16.08 -4.20 -12.67
N ALA A 336 15.36 -4.25 -11.55
CA ALA A 336 14.43 -3.20 -11.13
C ALA A 336 15.17 -1.88 -10.80
N ILE A 337 16.23 -1.97 -10.00
CA ILE A 337 17.01 -0.78 -9.59
C ILE A 337 17.69 -0.14 -10.81
N ASN A 338 18.31 -0.93 -11.68
CA ASN A 338 18.94 -0.40 -12.90
C ASN A 338 17.92 0.14 -13.92
N ALA A 339 16.65 -0.28 -13.85
CA ALA A 339 15.59 0.28 -14.69
C ALA A 339 15.12 1.67 -14.21
N GLY A 340 15.38 2.04 -12.96
CA GLY A 340 15.06 3.35 -12.40
C GLY A 340 14.18 3.33 -11.15
N VAL A 341 13.91 2.16 -10.56
CA VAL A 341 13.17 2.05 -9.29
C VAL A 341 13.99 2.61 -8.13
N ASP A 342 13.37 3.46 -7.30
CA ASP A 342 14.00 4.07 -6.12
C ASP A 342 13.59 3.36 -4.82
N MET A 343 12.37 2.82 -4.76
CA MET A 343 11.82 2.14 -3.58
C MET A 343 11.20 0.79 -3.94
N ALA A 344 11.62 -0.28 -3.26
CA ALA A 344 11.06 -1.61 -3.41
C ALA A 344 9.97 -1.88 -2.37
N MET A 345 8.74 -2.15 -2.81
CA MET A 345 7.65 -2.61 -1.94
C MET A 345 7.77 -4.12 -1.71
N VAL A 346 8.30 -4.50 -0.54
CA VAL A 346 8.58 -5.90 -0.17
C VAL A 346 7.61 -6.36 0.92
N PRO A 347 6.59 -7.15 0.59
CA PRO A 347 5.47 -7.37 1.50
C PRO A 347 5.56 -8.65 2.35
N SER A 348 6.53 -9.51 2.08
CA SER A 348 6.55 -10.88 2.63
C SER A 348 7.83 -11.25 3.37
N SER A 349 8.88 -10.44 3.28
CA SER A 349 10.13 -10.70 3.99
C SER A 349 10.87 -9.40 4.30
N TRP A 350 11.41 -9.33 5.51
CA TRP A 350 12.39 -8.32 5.93
C TRP A 350 13.77 -8.93 6.19
N GLN A 351 13.92 -10.23 5.90
CA GLN A 351 15.20 -10.93 5.95
C GLN A 351 15.82 -10.85 4.56
N PHE A 352 16.75 -9.92 4.41
CA PHE A 352 17.52 -9.70 3.18
C PHE A 352 18.85 -10.42 3.20
#